data_AF-A0A5C6BM35-F1
#
_entry.id   AF-A0A5C6BM35-F1
#
_cell.length_a   1.000
_cell.length_b   1.000
_cell.length_c   1.000
_cell.angle_alpha   90.00
_cell.angle_beta   90.00
_cell.angle_gamma   90.00
#
_symmetry.space_group_name_H-M   'P 1'
#
loop_
_entity.id
_entity.type
_entity.pdbx_description
1 polymer ?
#
loop_
_entity_poly.entity_id
_entity_poly.type
_entity_poly.pdbx_seq_one_letter_code
_entity_poly.pdbx_strand_id
1 'polypeptide(L)'
;MALSPNRNMKFEALEDRRVMTANVDIDLDDGILTIEGTDENDIVEITYEYDDGQIDEVVVTVYDEDGDVIKDKDYDVEDVNWIVADLGDGNDSIVNNTDINMNANGGAGNDTLVGGSQADNLFGGDGNDVLSGNDGNDYLNGQAGNDTIHGGNGNDQLYGEAGNDVLSGEDGNDNLRGGDGNDMMYGQAGNDTIRGDDGNDYLNGGAGNDYMYGNDGNDRMFGGDGNDRMYGGIGGDLMNGQDGFDSLYGEAGSDSMYGGDDYDRLDGGADRDFMYGEAGNDVVLGGTGNDYMRGGDGNDSIWGQDGADSIYGDNGNDQLVGNAGDDYMRGGNGNDRMWGSNGNDRIYGDAGNDYLYGGNDNDYINGGLGADRLYGQNGNDTLDGGYDASNYDWLYGGAGADNLRQNLKRINPNSYYYISTAYLSDYNASEDTVSYRYFG
;
A
#
# COMPACT_ATOMS: atom_id res chain seq x y z
N MET A 1 -13.28 57.68 -80.79
CA MET A 1 -13.20 56.52 -81.72
C MET A 1 -13.42 55.28 -80.87
N ALA A 2 -14.45 54.50 -81.23
CA ALA A 2 -14.79 53.14 -80.79
C ALA A 2 -15.17 52.85 -79.30
N LEU A 3 -16.45 52.52 -79.12
CA LEU A 3 -16.98 51.61 -78.11
C LEU A 3 -16.52 50.16 -78.37
N SER A 4 -16.41 49.31 -77.34
CA SER A 4 -16.92 47.92 -77.36
C SER A 4 -16.76 47.22 -75.98
N PRO A 5 -17.68 46.30 -75.60
CA PRO A 5 -17.97 45.87 -74.23
C PRO A 5 -17.50 44.42 -73.94
N ASN A 6 -17.86 43.95 -72.74
CA ASN A 6 -17.82 42.57 -72.21
C ASN A 6 -16.45 42.01 -71.80
N ARG A 7 -16.35 41.66 -70.51
CA ARG A 7 -15.93 40.32 -70.06
C ARG A 7 -16.40 40.04 -68.64
N ASN A 8 -17.49 39.27 -68.60
CA ASN A 8 -17.96 38.30 -67.62
C ASN A 8 -17.24 38.21 -66.27
N MET A 9 -18.04 38.27 -65.20
CA MET A 9 -17.75 37.63 -63.92
C MET A 9 -17.40 36.15 -64.19
N LYS A 10 -16.18 35.75 -63.84
CA LYS A 10 -15.84 34.34 -63.68
C LYS A 10 -16.18 33.96 -62.25
N PHE A 11 -17.31 33.28 -62.08
CA PHE A 11 -17.43 32.26 -61.05
C PHE A 11 -16.48 31.13 -61.48
N GLU A 12 -15.27 31.12 -60.94
CA GLU A 12 -14.40 29.95 -61.00
C GLU A 12 -14.48 29.26 -59.63
N ALA A 13 -15.16 28.12 -59.65
CA ALA A 13 -15.00 26.95 -58.80
C ALA A 13 -14.89 27.20 -57.28
N LEU A 14 -16.06 27.17 -56.64
CA LEU A 14 -16.21 26.94 -55.20
C LEU A 14 -16.55 25.47 -54.89
N GLU A 15 -16.36 24.56 -55.84
CA GLU A 15 -16.57 23.13 -55.66
C GLU A 15 -15.32 22.41 -56.18
N ASP A 16 -14.86 21.40 -55.45
CA ASP A 16 -13.59 20.67 -55.59
C ASP A 16 -12.41 21.19 -54.75
N ARG A 17 -12.69 21.71 -53.55
CA ARG A 17 -11.92 21.25 -52.38
C ARG A 17 -12.58 19.97 -51.87
N ARG A 18 -12.52 18.91 -52.69
CA ARG A 18 -12.62 17.54 -52.18
C ARG A 18 -11.40 17.37 -51.29
N VAL A 19 -11.57 17.66 -50.01
CA VAL A 19 -10.79 16.99 -48.97
C VAL A 19 -11.06 15.52 -49.24
N MET A 20 -10.05 14.81 -49.75
CA MET A 20 -10.06 13.35 -49.67
C MET A 20 -9.67 13.06 -48.24
N THR A 21 -10.59 13.30 -47.30
CA THR A 21 -10.53 12.65 -46.00
C THR A 21 -10.60 11.16 -46.32
N ALA A 22 -9.61 10.40 -45.81
CA ALA A 22 -9.90 9.02 -45.49
C ALA A 22 -11.13 9.09 -44.57
N ASN A 23 -12.21 8.42 -44.95
CA ASN A 23 -13.43 8.45 -44.16
C ASN A 23 -13.43 7.17 -43.34
N VAL A 24 -13.59 7.29 -42.03
CA VAL A 24 -13.93 6.20 -41.11
C VAL A 24 -14.94 5.26 -41.79
N ASP A 25 -14.66 3.95 -41.84
CA ASP A 25 -15.59 2.95 -42.35
C ASP A 25 -16.50 2.44 -41.24
N ILE A 26 -17.77 2.22 -41.56
CA ILE A 26 -18.77 1.77 -40.59
C ILE A 26 -19.66 0.75 -41.30
N ASP A 27 -19.68 -0.48 -40.78
CA ASP A 27 -20.45 -1.59 -41.34
C ASP A 27 -21.16 -2.37 -40.22
N LEU A 28 -22.27 -3.01 -40.56
CA LEU A 28 -23.02 -3.89 -39.66
C LEU A 28 -23.18 -5.25 -40.33
N ASP A 29 -22.52 -6.27 -39.79
CA ASP A 29 -22.60 -7.64 -40.29
C ASP A 29 -22.85 -8.63 -39.16
N ASP A 30 -23.83 -9.53 -39.35
CA ASP A 30 -24.28 -10.53 -38.38
C ASP A 30 -24.46 -10.00 -36.94
N GLY A 31 -24.87 -8.73 -36.83
CA GLY A 31 -25.14 -8.00 -35.60
C GLY A 31 -23.93 -7.44 -34.86
N ILE A 32 -22.79 -7.35 -35.54
CA ILE A 32 -21.58 -6.67 -35.06
C ILE A 32 -21.42 -5.37 -35.85
N LEU A 33 -21.51 -4.24 -35.14
CA LEU A 33 -21.23 -2.91 -35.68
C LEU A 33 -19.72 -2.69 -35.64
N THR A 34 -19.09 -2.65 -36.82
CA THR A 34 -17.65 -2.45 -36.97
C THR A 34 -17.36 -1.01 -37.38
N ILE A 35 -16.39 -0.39 -36.73
CA ILE A 35 -15.90 0.96 -36.99
C ILE A 35 -14.39 0.85 -37.26
N GLU A 36 -13.97 1.20 -38.47
CA GLU A 36 -12.55 1.26 -38.84
C GLU A 36 -12.17 2.73 -39.04
N GLY A 37 -11.26 3.23 -38.20
CA GLY A 37 -10.72 4.57 -38.28
C GLY A 37 -9.67 4.72 -39.37
N THR A 38 -8.85 5.75 -39.26
CA THR A 38 -7.96 6.25 -40.31
C THR A 38 -6.54 6.47 -39.77
N ASP A 39 -5.75 7.28 -40.48
CA ASP A 39 -4.41 7.68 -40.02
C ASP A 39 -4.42 9.12 -39.45
N GLU A 40 -5.62 9.67 -39.21
CA GLU A 40 -5.87 11.03 -38.72
C GLU A 40 -6.71 10.96 -37.45
N ASN A 41 -6.80 12.06 -36.69
CA ASN A 41 -7.63 12.09 -35.47
C ASN A 41 -9.11 11.85 -35.79
N ASP A 42 -9.65 10.72 -35.36
CA ASP A 42 -11.03 10.31 -35.54
C ASP A 42 -11.85 10.53 -34.27
N ILE A 43 -13.01 11.18 -34.38
CA ILE A 43 -13.91 11.43 -33.25
C ILE A 43 -15.24 10.73 -33.53
N VAL A 44 -15.55 9.71 -32.74
CA VAL A 44 -16.70 8.81 -32.91
C VAL A 44 -17.59 8.84 -31.66
N GLU A 45 -18.88 9.07 -31.85
CA GLU A 45 -19.88 9.01 -30.79
C GLU A 45 -20.98 8.02 -31.16
N ILE A 46 -21.27 7.10 -30.26
CA ILE A 46 -22.32 6.08 -30.42
C ILE A 46 -23.40 6.37 -29.38
N THR A 47 -24.63 6.60 -29.85
CA THR A 47 -25.76 6.99 -29.00
C THR A 47 -27.04 6.28 -29.40
N TYR A 48 -28.06 6.40 -28.55
CA TYR A 48 -29.42 6.00 -28.90
C TYR A 48 -30.25 7.17 -29.40
N GLU A 49 -31.01 6.92 -30.45
CA GLU A 49 -32.19 7.71 -30.80
C GLU A 49 -33.47 7.06 -30.27
N TYR A 50 -34.44 7.91 -29.93
CA TYR A 50 -35.68 7.50 -29.30
C TYR A 50 -36.89 7.86 -30.14
N ASP A 51 -37.72 6.86 -30.48
CA ASP A 51 -39.06 7.06 -31.02
C ASP A 51 -40.13 6.71 -29.98
N ASP A 52 -41.13 7.59 -29.83
CA ASP A 52 -42.21 7.49 -28.84
C ASP A 52 -41.75 7.18 -27.38
N GLY A 53 -40.50 7.55 -27.04
CA GLY A 53 -39.89 7.35 -25.72
C GLY A 53 -39.31 5.95 -25.47
N GLN A 54 -39.17 5.14 -26.51
CA GLN A 54 -38.41 3.88 -26.51
C GLN A 54 -37.17 4.04 -27.38
N ILE A 55 -36.13 3.25 -27.09
CA ILE A 55 -34.94 3.20 -27.95
C ILE A 55 -35.38 2.60 -29.29
N ASP A 56 -35.02 3.28 -30.39
CA ASP A 56 -35.39 2.89 -31.75
C ASP A 56 -34.14 2.54 -32.58
N GLU A 57 -33.17 3.45 -32.62
CA GLU A 57 -31.98 3.34 -33.45
C GLU A 57 -30.70 3.53 -32.64
N VAL A 58 -29.64 2.82 -33.03
CA VAL A 58 -28.25 3.11 -32.66
C VAL A 58 -27.68 4.05 -33.71
N VAL A 59 -27.19 5.20 -33.26
CA VAL A 59 -26.61 6.23 -34.12
C VAL A 59 -25.11 6.32 -33.90
N VAL A 60 -24.34 6.21 -34.99
CA VAL A 60 -22.90 6.43 -35.01
C VAL A 60 -22.61 7.74 -35.74
N THR A 61 -22.16 8.73 -34.96
CA THR A 61 -21.75 10.04 -35.47
C THR A 61 -20.23 10.13 -35.49
N VAL A 62 -19.66 10.55 -36.62
CA VAL A 62 -18.22 10.83 -36.76
C VAL A 62 -18.04 12.32 -37.03
N TYR A 63 -17.15 12.96 -36.28
CA TYR A 63 -16.83 14.37 -36.35
C TYR A 63 -15.41 14.60 -36.92
N ASP A 64 -15.19 15.75 -37.56
CA ASP A 64 -13.85 16.25 -37.84
C ASP A 64 -13.23 17.01 -36.65
N GLU A 65 -11.98 17.44 -36.79
CA GLU A 65 -11.24 18.19 -35.77
C GLU A 65 -11.90 19.54 -35.39
N ASP A 66 -12.73 20.12 -36.26
CA ASP A 66 -13.47 21.36 -36.01
C ASP A 66 -14.82 21.08 -35.30
N GLY A 67 -15.20 19.81 -35.13
CA GLY A 67 -16.45 19.35 -34.53
C GLY A 67 -17.63 19.30 -35.51
N ASP A 68 -17.38 19.40 -36.81
CA ASP A 68 -18.41 19.25 -37.83
C ASP A 68 -18.66 17.75 -38.11
N VAL A 69 -19.92 17.35 -38.24
CA VAL A 69 -20.29 15.95 -38.55
C VAL A 69 -19.88 15.60 -39.98
N ILE A 70 -19.04 14.58 -40.12
CA ILE A 70 -18.57 14.06 -41.41
C ILE A 70 -19.22 12.74 -41.82
N LYS A 71 -19.70 11.95 -40.86
CA LYS A 71 -20.46 10.72 -41.09
C LYS A 71 -21.54 10.55 -40.02
N ASP A 72 -22.68 10.06 -40.44
CA ASP A 72 -23.86 9.87 -39.61
C ASP A 72 -24.61 8.63 -40.13
N LYS A 73 -24.82 7.66 -39.25
CA LYS A 73 -25.28 6.32 -39.59
C LYS A 73 -26.20 5.76 -38.51
N ASP A 74 -27.42 5.44 -38.93
CA ASP A 74 -28.45 4.88 -38.06
C ASP A 74 -28.67 3.40 -38.37
N TYR A 75 -28.84 2.61 -37.31
CA TYR A 75 -29.10 1.17 -37.36
C TYR A 75 -30.25 0.81 -36.42
N ASP A 76 -31.16 -0.06 -36.86
CA ASP A 76 -32.22 -0.58 -35.99
C ASP A 76 -31.58 -1.21 -34.74
N VAL A 77 -32.04 -0.83 -33.53
CA VAL A 77 -31.40 -1.30 -32.27
C VAL A 77 -31.43 -2.82 -32.12
N GLU A 78 -32.46 -3.49 -32.67
CA GLU A 78 -32.59 -4.96 -32.61
C GLU A 78 -31.50 -5.69 -33.42
N ASP A 79 -30.83 -5.00 -34.35
CA ASP A 79 -29.81 -5.58 -35.20
C ASP A 79 -28.39 -5.41 -34.63
N VAL A 80 -28.16 -4.53 -33.64
CA VAL A 80 -26.81 -4.29 -33.08
C VAL A 80 -26.65 -5.01 -31.74
N ASN A 81 -25.78 -6.02 -31.70
CA ASN A 81 -25.48 -6.79 -30.48
C ASN A 81 -24.12 -6.45 -29.85
N TRP A 82 -23.18 -5.96 -30.66
CA TRP A 82 -21.80 -5.70 -30.23
C TRP A 82 -21.17 -4.61 -31.09
N ILE A 83 -20.31 -3.78 -30.50
CA ILE A 83 -19.51 -2.76 -31.18
C ILE A 83 -18.04 -3.19 -31.23
N VAL A 84 -17.42 -3.13 -32.40
CA VAL A 84 -15.97 -3.32 -32.57
C VAL A 84 -15.39 -2.08 -33.24
N ALA A 85 -14.40 -1.45 -32.62
CA ALA A 85 -13.71 -0.28 -33.14
C ALA A 85 -12.20 -0.51 -33.20
N ASP A 86 -11.60 -0.18 -34.35
CA ASP A 86 -10.15 -0.13 -34.55
C ASP A 86 -9.84 1.25 -35.13
N LEU A 87 -9.31 2.16 -34.33
CA LEU A 87 -9.26 3.60 -34.66
C LEU A 87 -8.01 3.98 -35.48
N GLY A 88 -6.89 3.27 -35.32
CA GLY A 88 -5.77 3.33 -36.25
C GLY A 88 -4.63 4.21 -35.76
N ASP A 89 -4.09 5.08 -36.63
CA ASP A 89 -3.11 6.08 -36.20
C ASP A 89 -3.86 7.40 -35.98
N GLY A 90 -3.56 8.17 -34.94
CA GLY A 90 -4.31 9.38 -34.63
C GLY A 90 -4.34 9.65 -33.13
N ASN A 91 -4.88 10.79 -32.72
CA ASN A 91 -5.34 10.96 -31.35
C ASN A 91 -6.85 10.86 -31.43
N ASP A 92 -7.34 9.65 -31.26
CA ASP A 92 -8.70 9.28 -31.58
C ASP A 92 -9.57 9.36 -30.33
N SER A 93 -10.87 9.55 -30.53
CA SER A 93 -11.84 9.56 -29.45
C SER A 93 -13.05 8.75 -29.83
N ILE A 94 -13.40 7.76 -29.00
CA ILE A 94 -14.64 7.01 -29.12
C ILE A 94 -15.41 7.05 -27.81
N VAL A 95 -16.72 7.32 -27.89
CA VAL A 95 -17.61 7.32 -26.74
C VAL A 95 -18.84 6.45 -27.03
N ASN A 96 -19.05 5.44 -26.18
CA ASN A 96 -20.21 4.58 -26.22
C ASN A 96 -21.24 5.00 -25.16
N ASN A 97 -22.27 5.74 -25.56
CA ASN A 97 -23.36 6.16 -24.68
C ASN A 97 -24.54 5.16 -24.67
N THR A 98 -24.27 3.86 -24.88
CA THR A 98 -25.28 2.80 -24.98
C THR A 98 -25.09 1.70 -23.93
N ASP A 99 -25.99 0.72 -23.91
CA ASP A 99 -25.88 -0.52 -23.14
C ASP A 99 -25.46 -1.71 -24.02
N ILE A 100 -24.67 -1.43 -25.07
CA ILE A 100 -24.09 -2.42 -25.97
C ILE A 100 -22.61 -2.57 -25.65
N ASN A 101 -22.13 -3.81 -25.53
CA ASN A 101 -20.72 -4.11 -25.31
C ASN A 101 -19.84 -3.61 -26.46
N MET A 102 -18.69 -3.06 -26.12
CA MET A 102 -17.70 -2.52 -27.01
C MET A 102 -16.36 -3.25 -26.87
N ASN A 103 -15.71 -3.49 -28.00
CA ASN A 103 -14.30 -3.79 -28.08
C ASN A 103 -13.63 -2.68 -28.91
N ALA A 104 -12.84 -1.84 -28.27
CA ALA A 104 -12.19 -0.70 -28.92
C ALA A 104 -10.67 -0.78 -28.79
N ASN A 105 -9.98 -0.54 -29.90
CA ASN A 105 -8.53 -0.38 -29.98
C ASN A 105 -8.22 1.03 -30.49
N GLY A 106 -7.51 1.83 -29.69
CA GLY A 106 -7.07 3.19 -30.07
C GLY A 106 -6.03 3.13 -31.17
N GLY A 107 -4.94 2.41 -30.93
CA GLY A 107 -3.91 2.18 -31.93
C GLY A 107 -2.68 3.03 -31.64
N ALA A 108 -2.34 4.02 -32.46
CA ALA A 108 -1.14 4.83 -32.27
C ALA A 108 -1.45 6.32 -32.13
N GLY A 109 -1.04 6.91 -31.02
CA GLY A 109 -1.24 8.30 -30.62
C GLY A 109 -1.97 8.35 -29.30
N ASN A 110 -2.41 9.54 -28.85
CA ASN A 110 -3.00 9.68 -27.52
C ASN A 110 -4.52 9.61 -27.61
N ASP A 111 -5.08 8.46 -27.30
CA ASP A 111 -6.48 8.15 -27.56
C ASP A 111 -7.37 8.38 -26.33
N THR A 112 -8.67 8.51 -26.57
CA THR A 112 -9.69 8.61 -25.52
C THR A 112 -10.81 7.62 -25.80
N LEU A 113 -10.86 6.53 -25.03
CA LEU A 113 -11.81 5.44 -25.20
C LEU A 113 -12.77 5.40 -24.01
N VAL A 114 -14.07 5.56 -24.27
CA VAL A 114 -15.10 5.56 -23.22
C VAL A 114 -16.14 4.49 -23.51
N GLY A 115 -16.21 3.50 -22.62
CA GLY A 115 -17.19 2.42 -22.57
C GLY A 115 -18.61 2.88 -22.23
N GLY A 116 -19.54 1.93 -22.29
CA GLY A 116 -20.96 2.11 -22.00
C GLY A 116 -21.34 1.57 -20.62
N SER A 117 -22.48 0.89 -20.54
CA SER A 117 -23.00 0.35 -19.27
C SER A 117 -22.90 -1.18 -19.15
N GLN A 118 -22.12 -1.80 -20.02
CA GLN A 118 -21.89 -3.23 -20.07
C GLN A 118 -20.41 -3.53 -20.05
N ALA A 119 -20.06 -4.81 -19.89
CA ALA A 119 -18.69 -5.30 -19.95
C ALA A 119 -18.00 -4.98 -21.30
N ASP A 120 -17.09 -4.03 -21.27
CA ASP A 120 -16.33 -3.52 -22.41
C ASP A 120 -14.86 -3.99 -22.39
N ASN A 121 -14.23 -3.98 -23.56
CA ASN A 121 -12.79 -4.24 -23.71
C ASN A 121 -12.15 -3.04 -24.42
N LEU A 122 -11.32 -2.30 -23.70
CA LEU A 122 -10.67 -1.08 -24.21
C LEU A 122 -9.15 -1.28 -24.22
N PHE A 123 -8.53 -0.99 -25.35
CA PHE A 123 -7.09 -1.08 -25.55
C PHE A 123 -6.58 0.29 -26.04
N GLY A 124 -5.74 0.96 -25.25
CA GLY A 124 -5.16 2.27 -25.59
C GLY A 124 -4.26 2.16 -26.82
N GLY A 125 -3.10 1.54 -26.65
CA GLY A 125 -2.17 1.30 -27.75
C GLY A 125 -0.81 1.95 -27.49
N ASP A 126 -0.19 2.48 -28.54
CA ASP A 126 1.02 3.29 -28.43
C ASP A 126 0.61 4.74 -28.15
N GLY A 127 0.77 5.27 -26.94
CA GLY A 127 0.15 6.55 -26.62
C GLY A 127 0.21 6.90 -25.16
N ASN A 128 -0.16 8.14 -24.83
CA ASN A 128 -0.62 8.44 -23.48
C ASN A 128 -2.15 8.52 -23.54
N ASP A 129 -2.81 7.43 -23.20
CA ASP A 129 -4.22 7.22 -23.48
C ASP A 129 -5.11 7.49 -22.26
N VAL A 130 -6.39 7.73 -22.52
CA VAL A 130 -7.42 7.88 -21.50
C VAL A 130 -8.52 6.84 -21.73
N LEU A 131 -8.65 5.89 -20.82
CA LEU A 131 -9.64 4.81 -20.89
C LEU A 131 -10.64 4.94 -19.74
N SER A 132 -11.94 4.76 -20.02
CA SER A 132 -13.01 4.78 -19.02
C SER A 132 -14.02 3.67 -19.28
N GLY A 133 -14.19 2.72 -18.35
CA GLY A 133 -15.12 1.59 -18.47
C GLY A 133 -16.58 1.99 -18.26
N ASN A 134 -16.82 2.91 -17.31
CA ASN A 134 -18.14 3.35 -16.85
C ASN A 134 -18.86 2.27 -16.01
N ASP A 135 -20.02 1.76 -16.42
CA ASP A 135 -20.65 0.66 -15.67
C ASP A 135 -20.32 -0.65 -16.39
N GLY A 136 -19.98 -1.72 -15.67
CA GLY A 136 -19.62 -2.95 -16.36
C GLY A 136 -18.89 -3.94 -15.48
N ASN A 137 -18.22 -4.90 -16.11
CA ASN A 137 -17.06 -5.56 -15.51
C ASN A 137 -16.06 -5.55 -16.65
N ASP A 138 -15.25 -4.51 -16.68
CA ASP A 138 -14.56 -4.08 -17.88
C ASP A 138 -13.13 -4.59 -17.90
N TYR A 139 -12.58 -4.68 -19.11
CA TYR A 139 -11.18 -4.98 -19.33
C TYR A 139 -10.52 -3.77 -20.02
N LEU A 140 -9.63 -3.10 -19.32
CA LEU A 140 -8.95 -1.90 -19.80
C LEU A 140 -7.44 -2.13 -19.79
N ASN A 141 -6.78 -1.88 -20.92
CA ASN A 141 -5.33 -2.04 -21.06
C ASN A 141 -4.73 -0.83 -21.78
N GLY A 142 -3.91 -0.04 -21.07
CA GLY A 142 -3.25 1.16 -21.59
C GLY A 142 -2.20 0.84 -22.66
N GLN A 143 -1.41 -0.20 -22.40
CA GLN A 143 -0.29 -0.66 -23.24
C GLN A 143 0.96 0.21 -23.12
N ALA A 144 1.27 1.05 -24.11
CA ALA A 144 2.58 1.68 -24.18
C ALA A 144 2.48 3.20 -24.05
N GLY A 145 2.85 3.72 -22.90
CA GLY A 145 3.01 5.13 -22.59
C GLY A 145 2.39 5.43 -21.24
N ASN A 146 2.12 6.70 -20.94
CA ASN A 146 1.66 7.09 -19.60
C ASN A 146 0.15 7.29 -19.66
N ASP A 147 -0.58 6.27 -19.22
CA ASP A 147 -2.01 6.14 -19.44
C ASP A 147 -2.80 6.56 -18.21
N THR A 148 -4.06 6.92 -18.42
CA THR A 148 -5.04 7.19 -17.36
C THR A 148 -6.25 6.28 -17.57
N ILE A 149 -6.49 5.40 -16.60
CA ILE A 149 -7.46 4.31 -16.71
C ILE A 149 -8.45 4.38 -15.54
N HIS A 150 -9.74 4.47 -15.87
CA HIS A 150 -10.85 4.47 -14.92
C HIS A 150 -11.74 3.24 -15.15
N GLY A 151 -11.87 2.36 -14.17
CA GLY A 151 -12.77 1.19 -14.22
C GLY A 151 -14.22 1.63 -14.20
N GLY A 152 -14.62 2.22 -13.07
CA GLY A 152 -15.96 2.76 -12.86
C GLY A 152 -16.76 1.87 -11.91
N ASN A 153 -18.02 1.60 -12.22
CA ASN A 153 -18.82 0.67 -11.43
C ASN A 153 -18.64 -0.74 -11.99
N GLY A 154 -18.15 -1.69 -11.20
CA GLY A 154 -17.95 -3.02 -11.74
C GLY A 154 -17.16 -3.97 -10.87
N ASN A 155 -16.49 -4.92 -11.51
CA ASN A 155 -15.34 -5.61 -10.96
C ASN A 155 -14.39 -5.70 -12.15
N ASP A 156 -13.51 -4.72 -12.24
CA ASP A 156 -12.82 -4.38 -13.46
C ASP A 156 -11.40 -4.94 -13.45
N GLN A 157 -10.81 -5.06 -14.64
CA GLN A 157 -9.40 -5.42 -14.79
C GLN A 157 -8.69 -4.31 -15.54
N LEU A 158 -7.75 -3.66 -14.86
CA LEU A 158 -7.02 -2.50 -15.33
C LEU A 158 -5.53 -2.83 -15.42
N TYR A 159 -4.93 -2.60 -16.58
CA TYR A 159 -3.51 -2.82 -16.86
C TYR A 159 -2.89 -1.55 -17.45
N GLY A 160 -1.88 -0.98 -16.78
CA GLY A 160 -1.09 0.13 -17.31
C GLY A 160 -0.08 -0.35 -18.35
N GLU A 161 0.63 -1.44 -18.02
CA GLU A 161 1.70 -2.05 -18.81
C GLU A 161 2.99 -1.23 -18.81
N ALA A 162 3.26 -0.33 -19.76
CA ALA A 162 4.57 0.31 -19.86
C ALA A 162 4.49 1.84 -19.82
N GLY A 163 4.89 2.46 -18.71
CA GLY A 163 4.96 3.92 -18.58
C GLY A 163 4.83 4.36 -17.14
N ASN A 164 4.31 5.55 -16.87
CA ASN A 164 3.95 5.91 -15.48
C ASN A 164 2.46 6.20 -15.49
N ASP A 165 1.69 5.21 -15.06
CA ASP A 165 0.26 5.15 -15.31
C ASP A 165 -0.54 5.61 -14.09
N VAL A 166 -1.79 6.00 -14.35
CA VAL A 166 -2.77 6.32 -13.32
C VAL A 166 -3.97 5.40 -13.48
N LEU A 167 -4.17 4.49 -12.53
CA LEU A 167 -5.27 3.52 -12.54
C LEU A 167 -6.20 3.79 -11.36
N SER A 168 -7.51 3.76 -11.63
CA SER A 168 -8.56 3.91 -10.61
C SER A 168 -9.63 2.85 -10.82
N GLY A 169 -9.80 1.94 -9.85
CA GLY A 169 -10.85 0.90 -9.86
C GLY A 169 -12.24 1.51 -9.73
N GLU A 170 -12.42 2.36 -8.70
CA GLU A 170 -13.69 3.00 -8.33
C GLU A 170 -14.61 2.06 -7.54
N ASP A 171 -15.84 1.80 -7.97
CA ASP A 171 -16.79 0.99 -7.21
C ASP A 171 -16.68 -0.48 -7.69
N GLY A 172 -16.10 -1.39 -6.91
CA GLY A 172 -15.93 -2.76 -7.37
C GLY A 172 -14.96 -3.59 -6.56
N ASN A 173 -14.82 -4.88 -6.89
CA ASN A 173 -13.65 -5.65 -6.47
C ASN A 173 -12.73 -5.76 -7.67
N ASP A 174 -11.79 -4.84 -7.78
CA ASP A 174 -11.05 -4.60 -9.00
C ASP A 174 -9.68 -5.27 -8.98
N ASN A 175 -9.14 -5.52 -10.18
CA ASN A 175 -7.78 -5.98 -10.37
C ASN A 175 -6.97 -4.91 -11.10
N LEU A 176 -6.03 -4.28 -10.39
CA LEU A 176 -5.17 -3.23 -10.91
C LEU A 176 -3.73 -3.74 -11.02
N ARG A 177 -3.11 -3.49 -12.17
CA ARG A 177 -1.70 -3.81 -12.41
C ARG A 177 -1.00 -2.65 -13.12
N GLY A 178 -0.02 -2.04 -12.45
CA GLY A 178 0.80 -0.94 -12.97
C GLY A 178 1.66 -1.38 -14.14
N GLY A 179 2.70 -2.18 -13.87
CA GLY A 179 3.58 -2.74 -14.89
C GLY A 179 4.99 -2.20 -14.76
N ASP A 180 5.61 -1.79 -15.87
CA ASP A 180 6.91 -1.12 -15.89
C ASP A 180 6.69 0.38 -15.65
N GLY A 181 7.14 0.96 -14.54
CA GLY A 181 6.77 2.36 -14.31
C GLY A 181 7.10 3.02 -12.99
N ASN A 182 6.38 4.08 -12.68
CA ASN A 182 6.17 4.55 -11.31
C ASN A 182 4.69 4.94 -11.28
N ASP A 183 3.86 3.99 -10.91
CA ASP A 183 2.43 4.06 -11.18
C ASP A 183 1.68 4.60 -9.97
N MET A 184 0.50 5.17 -10.23
CA MET A 184 -0.44 5.60 -9.21
C MET A 184 -1.72 4.79 -9.33
N MET A 185 -1.97 3.92 -8.35
CA MET A 185 -3.12 3.01 -8.33
C MET A 185 -4.03 3.29 -7.13
N TYR A 186 -5.33 3.38 -7.40
CA TYR A 186 -6.37 3.57 -6.40
C TYR A 186 -7.44 2.49 -6.59
N GLY A 187 -7.59 1.56 -5.63
CA GLY A 187 -8.67 0.58 -5.64
C GLY A 187 -10.03 1.25 -5.42
N GLN A 188 -10.10 2.07 -4.37
CA GLN A 188 -11.27 2.78 -3.90
C GLN A 188 -12.26 1.89 -3.15
N ALA A 189 -13.42 1.51 -3.70
CA ALA A 189 -14.49 0.90 -2.92
C ALA A 189 -14.70 -0.57 -3.28
N GLY A 190 -14.32 -1.48 -2.39
CA GLY A 190 -14.55 -2.92 -2.45
C GLY A 190 -13.26 -3.65 -2.13
N ASN A 191 -13.18 -4.97 -2.38
CA ASN A 191 -11.99 -5.75 -2.02
C ASN A 191 -11.08 -5.89 -3.23
N ASP A 192 -10.08 -5.04 -3.31
CA ASP A 192 -9.26 -4.88 -4.50
C ASP A 192 -8.00 -5.74 -4.48
N THR A 193 -7.47 -6.03 -5.66
CA THR A 193 -6.14 -6.60 -5.82
C THR A 193 -5.29 -5.64 -6.64
N ILE A 194 -4.25 -5.09 -6.04
CA ILE A 194 -3.40 -4.05 -6.63
C ILE A 194 -1.96 -4.54 -6.71
N ARG A 195 -1.32 -4.36 -7.87
CA ARG A 195 0.07 -4.78 -8.10
C ARG A 195 0.88 -3.68 -8.80
N GLY A 196 1.93 -3.21 -8.14
CA GLY A 196 2.91 -2.24 -8.67
C GLY A 196 3.70 -2.79 -9.85
N ASP A 197 4.39 -3.90 -9.61
CA ASP A 197 5.39 -4.51 -10.50
C ASP A 197 6.74 -3.79 -10.43
N ASP A 198 7.26 -3.27 -11.54
CA ASP A 198 8.60 -2.69 -11.59
C ASP A 198 8.46 -1.18 -11.41
N GLY A 199 9.00 -0.56 -10.36
CA GLY A 199 8.84 0.88 -10.23
C GLY A 199 9.19 1.51 -8.90
N ASN A 200 8.57 2.65 -8.60
CA ASN A 200 8.41 3.14 -7.23
C ASN A 200 6.97 3.64 -7.18
N ASP A 201 6.09 2.74 -6.79
CA ASP A 201 4.67 2.88 -7.06
C ASP A 201 3.95 3.50 -5.86
N TYR A 202 2.79 4.08 -6.13
CA TYR A 202 1.84 4.52 -5.13
C TYR A 202 0.59 3.65 -5.23
N LEU A 203 0.30 2.91 -4.17
CA LEU A 203 -0.84 2.00 -4.07
C LEU A 203 -1.75 2.47 -2.92
N ASN A 204 -3.04 2.60 -3.19
CA ASN A 204 -4.06 2.88 -2.19
C ASN A 204 -5.22 1.89 -2.37
N GLY A 205 -5.46 1.03 -1.37
CA GLY A 205 -6.55 0.05 -1.35
C GLY A 205 -7.90 0.77 -1.31
N GLY A 206 -8.13 1.54 -0.25
CA GLY A 206 -9.34 2.33 -0.10
C GLY A 206 -10.24 1.75 0.98
N ALA A 207 -11.47 1.37 0.65
CA ALA A 207 -12.41 0.77 1.58
C ALA A 207 -12.66 -0.67 1.15
N GLY A 208 -12.30 -1.66 1.95
CA GLY A 208 -12.13 -2.99 1.40
C GLY A 208 -11.58 -4.02 2.36
N ASN A 209 -11.05 -5.09 1.79
CA ASN A 209 -10.06 -5.95 2.42
C ASN A 209 -9.11 -6.28 1.28
N ASP A 210 -8.09 -5.45 1.14
CA ASP A 210 -7.36 -5.31 -0.10
C ASP A 210 -6.10 -6.16 -0.08
N TYR A 211 -5.70 -6.62 -1.27
CA TYR A 211 -4.48 -7.37 -1.48
C TYR A 211 -3.53 -6.54 -2.32
N MET A 212 -2.45 -6.05 -1.73
CA MET A 212 -1.49 -5.17 -2.39
C MET A 212 -0.10 -5.78 -2.46
N TYR A 213 0.54 -5.63 -3.61
CA TYR A 213 1.93 -6.04 -3.86
C TYR A 213 2.71 -4.88 -4.50
N GLY A 214 3.73 -4.35 -3.82
CA GLY A 214 4.68 -3.41 -4.42
C GLY A 214 5.51 -4.09 -5.52
N ASN A 215 6.21 -5.18 -5.14
CA ASN A 215 7.19 -5.91 -5.93
C ASN A 215 8.53 -5.17 -6.00
N ASP A 216 9.04 -4.77 -7.16
CA ASP A 216 10.38 -4.22 -7.29
C ASP A 216 10.30 -2.69 -7.19
N GLY A 217 10.81 -2.07 -6.13
CA GLY A 217 10.71 -0.62 -6.03
C GLY A 217 10.99 -0.03 -4.66
N ASN A 218 10.66 1.25 -4.47
CA ASN A 218 10.51 1.82 -3.13
C ASN A 218 9.11 2.39 -3.07
N ASP A 219 8.19 1.52 -2.69
CA ASP A 219 6.78 1.74 -2.91
C ASP A 219 6.14 2.45 -1.72
N ARG A 220 5.01 3.12 -1.99
CA ARG A 220 4.15 3.71 -0.97
C ARG A 220 2.80 3.04 -1.03
N MET A 221 2.44 2.35 0.03
CA MET A 221 1.24 1.53 0.08
C MET A 221 0.38 1.96 1.27
N PHE A 222 -0.93 2.09 1.03
CA PHE A 222 -1.92 2.46 2.03
C PHE A 222 -3.10 1.49 1.96
N GLY A 223 -3.39 0.78 3.06
CA GLY A 223 -4.54 -0.12 3.21
C GLY A 223 -5.85 0.64 3.08
N GLY A 224 -6.17 1.40 4.12
CA GLY A 224 -7.39 2.18 4.19
C GLY A 224 -8.34 1.61 5.22
N ASP A 225 -9.64 1.59 4.93
CA ASP A 225 -10.62 0.93 5.79
C ASP A 225 -10.64 -0.56 5.42
N GLY A 226 -10.28 -1.49 6.31
CA GLY A 226 -10.30 -2.90 5.92
C GLY A 226 -9.50 -3.83 6.78
N ASN A 227 -9.42 -5.10 6.38
CA ASN A 227 -8.36 -5.97 6.88
C ASN A 227 -7.47 -6.28 5.68
N ASP A 228 -6.44 -5.48 5.53
CA ASP A 228 -5.65 -5.42 4.33
C ASP A 228 -4.41 -6.29 4.44
N ARG A 229 -3.92 -6.70 3.28
CA ARG A 229 -2.73 -7.54 3.16
C ARG A 229 -1.77 -6.92 2.18
N MET A 230 -0.61 -6.52 2.69
CA MET A 230 0.38 -5.72 1.98
C MET A 230 1.71 -6.46 1.94
N TYR A 231 2.31 -6.53 0.75
CA TYR A 231 3.67 -7.04 0.53
C TYR A 231 4.49 -5.96 -0.16
N GLY A 232 5.55 -5.47 0.48
CA GLY A 232 6.49 -4.49 -0.07
C GLY A 232 7.25 -5.08 -1.25
N GLY A 233 8.10 -6.07 -0.98
CA GLY A 233 8.83 -6.80 -2.01
C GLY A 233 10.32 -6.51 -1.94
N ILE A 234 10.91 -6.05 -3.05
CA ILE A 234 12.31 -5.65 -3.11
C ILE A 234 12.41 -4.13 -3.06
N GLY A 235 13.12 -3.63 -2.06
CA GLY A 235 13.52 -2.24 -1.90
C GLY A 235 12.93 -1.64 -0.63
N GLY A 236 13.08 -0.34 -0.43
CA GLY A 236 12.72 0.30 0.84
C GLY A 236 11.32 0.87 0.81
N ASP A 237 10.35 0.15 1.35
CA ASP A 237 8.94 0.44 1.19
C ASP A 237 8.35 1.20 2.38
N LEU A 238 7.31 1.98 2.10
CA LEU A 238 6.47 2.64 3.11
C LEU A 238 5.08 2.04 3.06
N MET A 239 4.69 1.34 4.13
CA MET A 239 3.38 0.70 4.27
C MET A 239 2.62 1.26 5.47
N ASN A 240 1.33 1.54 5.29
CA ASN A 240 0.43 1.96 6.36
C ASN A 240 -0.91 1.21 6.23
N GLY A 241 -1.26 0.41 7.23
CA GLY A 241 -2.51 -0.36 7.27
C GLY A 241 -3.75 0.52 7.40
N GLN A 242 -3.74 1.42 8.38
CA GLN A 242 -4.82 2.34 8.76
C GLN A 242 -5.88 1.68 9.65
N ASP A 243 -7.13 1.56 9.20
CA ASP A 243 -8.25 1.13 10.04
C ASP A 243 -8.51 -0.36 9.80
N GLY A 244 -8.27 -1.19 10.81
CA GLY A 244 -8.71 -2.59 10.86
C GLY A 244 -7.55 -3.58 11.06
N PHE A 245 -7.78 -4.88 10.83
CA PHE A 245 -6.78 -5.90 11.20
C PHE A 245 -5.83 -6.22 10.05
N ASP A 246 -4.72 -5.50 9.98
CA ASP A 246 -3.85 -5.52 8.81
C ASP A 246 -2.69 -6.51 8.92
N SER A 247 -2.17 -6.90 7.77
CA SER A 247 -1.00 -7.75 7.64
C SER A 247 0.00 -7.18 6.66
N LEU A 248 1.10 -6.62 7.19
CA LEU A 248 2.16 -5.95 6.45
C LEU A 248 3.43 -6.84 6.44
N TYR A 249 4.00 -7.03 5.26
CA TYR A 249 5.24 -7.78 5.04
C TYR A 249 6.22 -6.92 4.22
N GLY A 250 7.34 -6.51 4.81
CA GLY A 250 8.39 -5.74 4.12
C GLY A 250 9.14 -6.56 3.08
N GLU A 251 9.49 -7.79 3.45
CA GLU A 251 10.28 -8.74 2.65
C GLU A 251 11.76 -8.36 2.56
N ALA A 252 12.22 -7.65 1.52
CA ALA A 252 13.64 -7.39 1.33
C ALA A 252 13.91 -5.90 1.14
N GLY A 253 14.52 -5.26 2.12
CA GLY A 253 14.93 -3.87 2.02
C GLY A 253 14.81 -3.17 3.36
N SER A 254 14.85 -1.83 3.35
CA SER A 254 14.76 -1.09 4.61
C SER A 254 13.40 -0.44 4.69
N ASP A 255 12.47 -1.13 5.33
CA ASP A 255 11.05 -0.83 5.24
C ASP A 255 10.58 0.02 6.41
N SER A 256 9.48 0.74 6.19
CA SER A 256 8.76 1.53 7.19
C SER A 256 7.30 1.11 7.21
N MET A 257 6.89 0.48 8.31
CA MET A 257 5.55 -0.07 8.48
C MET A 257 4.83 0.58 9.66
N TYR A 258 3.56 0.92 9.44
CA TYR A 258 2.62 1.43 10.43
C TYR A 258 1.38 0.53 10.39
N GLY A 259 1.05 -0.14 11.50
CA GLY A 259 -0.16 -0.96 11.62
C GLY A 259 -1.39 -0.06 11.53
N GLY A 260 -1.59 0.73 12.58
CA GLY A 260 -2.67 1.71 12.64
C GLY A 260 -3.46 1.54 13.92
N ASP A 261 -4.78 1.68 13.80
CA ASP A 261 -5.69 1.32 14.88
C ASP A 261 -6.09 -0.16 14.69
N ASP A 262 -6.29 -0.89 15.79
CA ASP A 262 -6.70 -2.31 15.86
C ASP A 262 -5.55 -3.33 15.97
N TYR A 263 -5.84 -4.63 15.82
CA TYR A 263 -4.86 -5.72 15.99
C TYR A 263 -4.14 -5.97 14.67
N ASP A 264 -2.86 -5.59 14.61
CA ASP A 264 -2.07 -5.70 13.39
C ASP A 264 -0.97 -6.74 13.44
N ARG A 265 -0.54 -7.17 12.25
CA ARG A 265 0.62 -8.03 12.07
C ARG A 265 1.63 -7.37 11.13
N LEU A 266 2.82 -7.11 11.66
CA LEU A 266 3.95 -6.55 10.92
C LEU A 266 5.11 -7.57 10.88
N ASP A 267 5.74 -7.71 9.71
CA ASP A 267 6.91 -8.58 9.48
C ASP A 267 7.93 -7.82 8.61
N GLY A 268 9.06 -7.43 9.19
CA GLY A 268 10.15 -6.69 8.51
C GLY A 268 10.76 -7.49 7.38
N GLY A 269 11.16 -8.71 7.67
CA GLY A 269 11.80 -9.57 6.70
C GLY A 269 13.31 -9.43 6.79
N ALA A 270 13.96 -8.85 5.79
CA ALA A 270 15.40 -8.73 5.72
C ALA A 270 15.84 -7.27 5.68
N ASP A 271 17.03 -7.02 6.25
CA ASP A 271 17.78 -5.77 6.28
C ASP A 271 17.56 -4.89 7.51
N ARG A 272 16.91 -3.73 7.44
CA ARG A 272 16.72 -2.90 8.65
C ARG A 272 15.39 -2.22 8.54
N ASP A 273 14.49 -2.61 9.42
CA ASP A 273 13.10 -2.17 9.32
C ASP A 273 12.70 -1.27 10.47
N PHE A 274 11.73 -0.42 10.19
CA PHE A 274 11.08 0.47 11.15
C PHE A 274 9.61 0.08 11.24
N MET A 275 9.21 -0.52 12.36
CA MET A 275 7.85 -1.01 12.58
C MET A 275 7.19 -0.31 13.75
N TYR A 276 5.97 0.14 13.54
CA TYR A 276 5.11 0.79 14.52
C TYR A 276 3.76 0.05 14.52
N GLY A 277 3.42 -0.65 15.60
CA GLY A 277 2.07 -1.23 15.78
C GLY A 277 1.01 -0.15 15.92
N GLU A 278 1.32 0.90 16.67
CA GLU A 278 0.47 2.04 16.99
C GLU A 278 -0.58 1.72 18.07
N ALA A 279 -1.87 1.60 17.78
CA ALA A 279 -2.89 1.38 18.80
C ALA A 279 -3.57 0.02 18.58
N GLY A 280 -3.38 -0.93 19.49
CA GLY A 280 -3.71 -2.30 19.13
C GLY A 280 -3.41 -3.34 20.19
N ASN A 281 -3.22 -4.58 19.76
CA ASN A 281 -2.48 -5.56 20.56
C ASN A 281 -1.61 -6.33 19.58
N ASP A 282 -0.55 -5.71 19.11
CA ASP A 282 -0.01 -6.02 17.80
C ASP A 282 0.99 -7.16 17.84
N VAL A 283 1.22 -7.77 16.68
CA VAL A 283 2.28 -8.75 16.47
C VAL A 283 3.32 -8.15 15.54
N VAL A 284 4.51 -7.91 16.07
CA VAL A 284 5.62 -7.31 15.31
C VAL A 284 6.80 -8.28 15.26
N LEU A 285 7.30 -8.53 14.06
CA LEU A 285 8.42 -9.42 13.79
C LEU A 285 9.53 -8.66 13.04
N GLY A 286 10.73 -8.57 13.62
CA GLY A 286 11.91 -7.98 12.97
C GLY A 286 12.35 -8.77 11.75
N GLY A 287 12.80 -10.02 12.00
CA GLY A 287 13.28 -10.89 10.94
C GLY A 287 14.81 -10.94 10.99
N THR A 288 15.48 -10.70 9.88
CA THR A 288 16.95 -10.57 9.88
C THR A 288 17.30 -9.11 9.73
N GLY A 289 18.09 -8.56 10.65
CA GLY A 289 18.40 -7.16 10.53
C GLY A 289 18.85 -6.53 11.81
N ASN A 290 18.89 -5.21 11.83
CA ASN A 290 19.04 -4.49 13.09
C ASN A 290 17.86 -3.55 13.17
N ASP A 291 16.75 -4.05 13.67
CA ASP A 291 15.43 -3.49 13.44
C ASP A 291 15.03 -2.54 14.56
N TYR A 292 14.12 -1.63 14.24
CA TYR A 292 13.45 -0.76 15.19
C TYR A 292 11.98 -1.13 15.25
N MET A 293 11.51 -1.56 16.41
CA MET A 293 10.13 -1.98 16.63
C MET A 293 9.53 -1.25 17.81
N ARG A 294 8.30 -0.78 17.64
CA ARG A 294 7.51 -0.11 18.67
C ARG A 294 6.09 -0.66 18.64
N GLY A 295 5.63 -1.25 19.75
CA GLY A 295 4.27 -1.74 19.93
C GLY A 295 3.27 -0.59 19.95
N GLY A 296 3.25 0.18 21.04
CA GLY A 296 2.47 1.41 21.15
C GLY A 296 1.46 1.33 22.29
N ASP A 297 0.19 1.62 22.03
CA ASP A 297 -0.88 1.40 23.01
C ASP A 297 -1.43 -0.01 22.83
N GLY A 298 -1.38 -0.89 23.83
CA GLY A 298 -1.86 -2.24 23.61
C GLY A 298 -1.46 -3.28 24.63
N ASN A 299 -1.41 -4.54 24.23
CA ASN A 299 -0.62 -5.56 24.90
C ASN A 299 0.07 -6.32 23.77
N ASP A 300 1.26 -5.86 23.42
CA ASP A 300 1.86 -6.20 22.14
C ASP A 300 2.75 -7.43 22.28
N SER A 301 2.99 -8.11 21.17
CA SER A 301 3.89 -9.25 21.08
C SER A 301 4.93 -9.00 20.01
N ILE A 302 6.17 -8.76 20.45
CA ILE A 302 7.26 -8.30 19.59
C ILE A 302 8.43 -9.28 19.65
N TRP A 303 8.93 -9.69 18.48
CA TRP A 303 10.10 -10.54 18.34
C TRP A 303 11.12 -9.91 17.39
N GLY A 304 12.32 -9.61 17.88
CA GLY A 304 13.44 -9.12 17.06
C GLY A 304 13.93 -10.14 16.05
N GLN A 305 14.23 -11.36 16.54
CA GLN A 305 14.78 -12.47 15.78
C GLN A 305 16.30 -12.33 15.58
N ASP A 306 16.80 -12.20 14.36
CA ASP A 306 18.24 -12.17 14.09
C ASP A 306 18.75 -10.73 13.99
N GLY A 307 19.81 -10.44 14.73
CA GLY A 307 20.59 -9.21 14.71
C GLY A 307 20.30 -8.30 15.90
N ALA A 308 20.86 -7.10 15.90
CA ALA A 308 20.88 -6.26 17.11
C ALA A 308 19.76 -5.21 17.07
N ASP A 309 18.67 -5.52 17.76
CA ASP A 309 17.38 -4.84 17.61
C ASP A 309 17.10 -3.81 18.69
N SER A 310 16.19 -2.88 18.38
CA SER A 310 15.66 -1.87 19.29
C SER A 310 14.17 -2.06 19.44
N ILE A 311 13.74 -2.58 20.59
CA ILE A 311 12.36 -3.02 20.84
C ILE A 311 11.72 -2.18 21.96
N TYR A 312 10.52 -1.65 21.72
CA TYR A 312 9.77 -0.84 22.67
C TYR A 312 8.32 -1.37 22.76
N GLY A 313 7.85 -1.71 23.96
CA GLY A 313 6.45 -2.09 24.21
C GLY A 313 5.54 -0.87 24.30
N ASP A 314 6.00 0.17 25.00
CA ASP A 314 5.28 1.40 25.33
C ASP A 314 4.17 1.23 26.38
N ASN A 315 2.89 1.29 26.05
CA ASN A 315 1.79 1.21 27.02
C ASN A 315 1.14 -0.15 26.90
N GLY A 316 1.18 -0.97 27.94
CA GLY A 316 0.53 -2.27 27.82
C GLY A 316 0.94 -3.28 28.86
N ASN A 317 0.67 -4.55 28.60
CA ASN A 317 1.37 -5.62 29.30
C ASN A 317 2.01 -6.47 28.21
N ASP A 318 3.20 -6.04 27.82
CA ASP A 318 3.78 -6.41 26.55
C ASP A 318 4.64 -7.66 26.68
N GLN A 319 4.80 -8.36 25.56
CA GLN A 319 5.66 -9.52 25.41
C GLN A 319 6.77 -9.19 24.42
N LEU A 320 8.01 -9.07 24.90
CA LEU A 320 9.16 -8.69 24.07
C LEU A 320 10.21 -9.80 24.07
N VAL A 321 10.71 -10.16 22.89
CA VAL A 321 11.76 -11.18 22.73
C VAL A 321 12.82 -10.67 21.76
N GLY A 322 14.07 -10.53 22.22
CA GLY A 322 15.22 -10.17 21.39
C GLY A 322 15.59 -11.29 20.42
N ASN A 323 15.93 -12.45 20.97
CA ASN A 323 16.43 -13.67 20.30
C ASN A 323 17.95 -13.69 20.10
N ALA A 324 18.47 -13.22 18.97
CA ALA A 324 19.89 -13.39 18.64
C ALA A 324 20.53 -12.06 18.26
N GLY A 325 21.31 -11.48 19.16
CA GLY A 325 22.00 -10.22 18.90
C GLY A 325 22.17 -9.44 20.18
N ASP A 326 22.89 -8.33 20.14
CA ASP A 326 23.01 -7.47 21.33
C ASP A 326 21.82 -6.50 21.35
N ASP A 327 20.71 -6.91 21.96
CA ASP A 327 19.42 -6.21 21.83
C ASP A 327 19.24 -5.08 22.84
N TYR A 328 18.45 -4.08 22.47
CA TYR A 328 17.97 -3.03 23.36
C TYR A 328 16.46 -3.09 23.48
N MET A 329 15.96 -3.40 24.66
CA MET A 329 14.53 -3.58 24.90
C MET A 329 14.02 -2.69 26.03
N ARG A 330 12.86 -2.06 25.84
CA ARG A 330 12.12 -1.33 26.88
C ARG A 330 10.67 -1.79 26.93
N GLY A 331 10.20 -2.23 28.09
CA GLY A 331 8.81 -2.61 28.33
C GLY A 331 7.91 -1.38 28.24
N GLY A 332 8.03 -0.48 29.22
CA GLY A 332 7.32 0.80 29.21
C GLY A 332 6.41 0.92 30.42
N ASN A 333 5.12 1.17 30.21
CA ASN A 333 4.11 1.17 31.26
C ASN A 333 3.37 -0.17 31.26
N GLY A 334 3.12 -0.70 32.46
CA GLY A 334 2.32 -1.89 32.72
C GLY A 334 3.21 -3.11 33.00
N ASN A 335 2.68 -4.33 33.01
CA ASN A 335 3.42 -5.49 33.54
C ASN A 335 3.97 -6.35 32.42
N ASP A 336 5.23 -6.14 32.08
CA ASP A 336 5.82 -6.67 30.85
C ASP A 336 6.54 -7.99 31.08
N ARG A 337 6.71 -8.75 29.99
CA ARG A 337 7.51 -9.98 29.96
C ARG A 337 8.53 -9.89 28.84
N MET A 338 9.80 -9.98 29.21
CA MET A 338 10.92 -9.68 28.31
C MET A 338 11.97 -10.79 28.35
N TRP A 339 12.44 -11.21 27.18
CA TRP A 339 13.51 -12.22 27.02
C TRP A 339 14.58 -11.72 26.05
N GLY A 340 15.81 -11.52 26.53
CA GLY A 340 16.96 -11.18 25.67
C GLY A 340 17.37 -12.36 24.79
N SER A 341 17.60 -13.50 25.43
CA SER A 341 17.94 -14.81 24.84
C SER A 341 19.42 -15.00 24.54
N ASN A 342 19.98 -14.57 23.40
CA ASN A 342 21.41 -14.69 23.12
C ASN A 342 21.97 -13.33 22.72
N GLY A 343 23.17 -13.02 23.23
CA GLY A 343 23.83 -11.74 23.02
C GLY A 343 23.85 -10.93 24.30
N ASN A 344 24.55 -9.79 24.29
CA ASN A 344 24.70 -8.96 25.49
C ASN A 344 23.60 -7.91 25.51
N ASP A 345 22.49 -8.26 26.12
CA ASP A 345 21.24 -7.51 25.99
C ASP A 345 21.15 -6.37 27.00
N ARG A 346 20.38 -5.33 26.64
CA ARG A 346 19.99 -4.25 27.54
C ARG A 346 18.47 -4.24 27.69
N ILE A 347 18.00 -4.66 28.85
CA ILE A 347 16.58 -4.84 29.16
C ILE A 347 16.16 -3.83 30.22
N TYR A 348 15.11 -3.07 29.94
CA TYR A 348 14.50 -2.12 30.87
C TYR A 348 13.00 -2.42 31.01
N GLY A 349 12.52 -2.79 32.20
CA GLY A 349 11.07 -2.95 32.47
C GLY A 349 10.33 -1.60 32.48
N ASP A 350 11.00 -0.56 32.99
CA ASP A 350 10.46 0.79 33.18
C ASP A 350 9.42 0.86 34.32
N ALA A 351 8.11 0.90 34.05
CA ALA A 351 7.09 1.11 35.07
C ALA A 351 6.08 -0.03 35.08
N GLY A 352 6.07 -0.86 36.12
CA GLY A 352 5.34 -2.12 35.99
C GLY A 352 5.45 -3.05 37.17
N ASN A 353 5.26 -4.34 36.92
CA ASN A 353 5.77 -5.40 37.78
C ASN A 353 6.27 -6.48 36.83
N ASP A 354 7.53 -6.34 36.45
CA ASP A 354 7.98 -6.92 35.19
C ASP A 354 8.70 -8.24 35.40
N TYR A 355 8.71 -9.05 34.34
CA TYR A 355 9.43 -10.31 34.30
C TYR A 355 10.51 -10.24 33.23
N LEU A 356 11.75 -10.08 33.67
CA LEU A 356 12.88 -9.80 32.80
C LEU A 356 13.87 -10.97 32.82
N TYR A 357 14.16 -11.51 31.65
CA TYR A 357 15.06 -12.64 31.46
C TYR A 357 16.20 -12.22 30.53
N GLY A 358 17.43 -12.22 31.03
CA GLY A 358 18.65 -11.95 30.24
C GLY A 358 18.86 -13.04 29.21
N GLY A 359 19.29 -14.22 29.66
CA GLY A 359 19.40 -15.40 28.79
C GLY A 359 20.81 -15.96 28.81
N ASN A 360 21.48 -15.94 27.68
CA ASN A 360 22.88 -16.30 27.53
C ASN A 360 23.70 -15.03 27.32
N ASP A 361 24.98 -15.08 27.69
CA ASP A 361 25.94 -13.98 27.55
C ASP A 361 25.75 -12.91 28.63
N ASN A 362 26.35 -11.72 28.49
CA ASN A 362 26.46 -10.80 29.63
C ASN A 362 25.43 -9.68 29.51
N ASP A 363 24.38 -9.76 30.32
CA ASP A 363 23.22 -8.90 30.17
C ASP A 363 23.21 -7.72 31.15
N TYR A 364 22.55 -6.64 30.75
CA TYR A 364 22.17 -5.55 31.61
C TYR A 364 20.66 -5.50 31.77
N ILE A 365 20.17 -5.74 32.98
CA ILE A 365 18.74 -5.79 33.29
C ILE A 365 18.39 -4.72 34.32
N ASN A 366 17.42 -3.87 34.00
CA ASN A 366 16.86 -2.86 34.89
C ASN A 366 15.36 -3.07 35.07
N GLY A 367 14.90 -3.29 36.30
CA GLY A 367 13.47 -3.43 36.63
C GLY A 367 12.75 -2.09 36.42
N GLY A 368 13.03 -1.15 37.32
CA GLY A 368 12.57 0.23 37.19
C GLY A 368 11.72 0.64 38.39
N LEU A 369 10.47 1.02 38.14
CA LEU A 369 9.42 1.19 39.14
C LEU A 369 8.54 -0.04 39.09
N GLY A 370 8.19 -0.61 40.24
CA GLY A 370 7.52 -1.89 40.25
C GLY A 370 7.98 -2.81 41.35
N ALA A 371 7.33 -3.98 41.42
CA ALA A 371 7.87 -5.13 42.10
C ALA A 371 8.34 -6.15 41.06
N ASP A 372 9.60 -6.04 40.64
CA ASP A 372 10.08 -6.71 39.44
C ASP A 372 10.79 -8.03 39.72
N ARG A 373 10.84 -8.92 38.73
CA ARG A 373 11.61 -10.17 38.77
C ARG A 373 12.61 -10.21 37.65
N LEU A 374 13.89 -10.18 38.02
CA LEU A 374 15.02 -10.14 37.11
C LEU A 374 15.79 -11.46 37.20
N TYR A 375 16.02 -12.08 36.05
CA TYR A 375 16.74 -13.34 35.90
C TYR A 375 17.88 -13.15 34.90
N GLY A 376 19.15 -13.15 35.36
CA GLY A 376 20.32 -13.07 34.48
C GLY A 376 20.48 -14.32 33.63
N GLN A 377 20.42 -15.49 34.28
CA GLN A 377 20.59 -16.83 33.72
C GLN A 377 22.05 -17.20 33.46
N ASN A 378 22.55 -17.31 32.23
CA ASN A 378 23.93 -17.71 31.95
C ASN A 378 24.73 -16.49 31.52
N GLY A 379 25.75 -16.09 32.27
CA GLY A 379 26.38 -14.81 31.94
C GLY A 379 27.17 -14.22 33.07
N ASN A 380 27.84 -13.10 32.82
CA ASN A 380 28.25 -12.21 33.90
C ASN A 380 27.32 -11.01 33.87
N ASP A 381 26.18 -11.13 34.55
CA ASP A 381 25.06 -10.23 34.34
C ASP A 381 25.10 -9.05 35.30
N THR A 382 24.46 -7.94 34.93
CA THR A 382 24.22 -6.80 35.81
C THR A 382 22.73 -6.60 36.00
N LEU A 383 22.25 -6.86 37.23
CA LEU A 383 20.84 -6.73 37.58
C LEU A 383 20.64 -5.53 38.51
N ASP A 384 19.77 -4.60 38.13
CA ASP A 384 19.39 -3.41 38.90
C ASP A 384 17.86 -3.37 39.01
N GLY A 385 17.31 -3.76 40.16
CA GLY A 385 15.85 -3.73 40.37
C GLY A 385 15.23 -2.33 40.19
N GLY A 386 16.04 -1.27 40.22
CA GLY A 386 15.55 0.10 40.10
C GLY A 386 15.18 0.70 41.46
N TYR A 387 14.59 1.89 41.42
CA TYR A 387 14.31 2.66 42.62
C TYR A 387 12.81 2.68 42.88
N ASP A 388 12.36 1.80 43.77
CA ASP A 388 10.99 1.87 44.25
C ASP A 388 10.90 2.14 45.76
N ALA A 389 10.03 3.07 46.13
CA ALA A 389 9.87 3.50 47.51
C ALA A 389 8.98 2.54 48.33
N SER A 390 8.18 1.70 47.67
CA SER A 390 7.13 0.90 48.32
C SER A 390 7.23 -0.59 48.05
N ASN A 391 8.02 -1.01 47.06
CA ASN A 391 8.08 -2.38 46.58
C ASN A 391 9.47 -2.99 46.77
N TYR A 392 9.57 -4.30 46.53
CA TYR A 392 10.82 -5.02 46.55
C TYR A 392 10.97 -5.86 45.29
N ASP A 393 12.16 -5.82 44.70
CA ASP A 393 12.50 -6.58 43.51
C ASP A 393 13.12 -7.92 43.87
N TRP A 394 13.02 -8.89 42.98
CA TRP A 394 13.71 -10.16 43.10
C TRP A 394 14.77 -10.28 42.01
N LEU A 395 16.04 -10.37 42.44
CA LEU A 395 17.18 -10.47 41.56
C LEU A 395 17.77 -11.88 41.67
N TYR A 396 17.78 -12.61 40.55
CA TYR A 396 18.35 -13.93 40.39
C TYR A 396 19.48 -13.82 39.36
N GLY A 397 20.75 -13.84 39.81
CA GLY A 397 21.92 -13.75 38.93
C GLY A 397 21.99 -14.96 37.99
N GLY A 398 22.23 -16.14 38.55
CA GLY A 398 22.27 -17.38 37.80
C GLY A 398 23.67 -17.98 37.80
N ALA A 399 24.18 -18.33 36.63
CA ALA A 399 25.49 -18.92 36.43
C ALA A 399 26.47 -17.90 35.86
N GLY A 400 27.58 -17.69 36.56
CA GLY A 400 28.68 -16.82 36.17
C GLY A 400 28.99 -15.82 37.28
N ALA A 401 29.65 -14.71 36.95
CA ALA A 401 30.08 -13.72 37.94
C ALA A 401 29.18 -12.47 37.85
N ASP A 402 28.09 -12.48 38.61
CA ASP A 402 27.05 -11.46 38.45
C ASP A 402 27.30 -10.21 39.31
N ASN A 403 26.68 -9.10 38.91
CA ASN A 403 26.62 -7.85 39.65
C ASN A 403 25.18 -7.50 40.01
N LEU A 404 24.83 -7.76 41.27
CA LEU A 404 23.51 -7.47 41.80
C LEU A 404 23.51 -6.10 42.48
N ARG A 405 22.81 -5.13 41.90
CA ARG A 405 22.69 -3.78 42.44
C ARG A 405 21.57 -3.70 43.46
N GLN A 406 21.92 -3.31 44.68
CA GLN A 406 20.96 -2.96 45.73
C GLN A 406 20.84 -1.45 45.87
N ASN A 407 19.64 -0.94 45.60
CA ASN A 407 19.28 0.43 45.91
C ASN A 407 18.86 0.52 47.38
N LEU A 408 19.54 1.37 48.15
CA LEU A 408 19.39 1.49 49.60
C LEU A 408 18.56 2.73 49.96
N LYS A 409 17.41 2.51 50.60
CA LYS A 409 16.48 3.56 51.03
C LYS A 409 16.65 3.89 52.51
N ARG A 410 16.70 5.18 52.84
CA ARG A 410 16.70 5.67 54.22
C ARG A 410 15.35 5.47 54.90
N ILE A 411 15.32 4.87 56.09
CA ILE A 411 14.06 4.56 56.80
C ILE A 411 13.26 5.84 57.12
N ASN A 412 13.95 6.95 57.42
CA ASN A 412 13.37 8.30 57.51
C ASN A 412 14.51 9.34 57.37
N PRO A 413 14.22 10.64 57.16
CA PRO A 413 15.23 11.68 56.93
C PRO A 413 16.26 11.85 58.06
N ASN A 414 15.92 11.41 59.28
CA ASN A 414 16.78 11.50 60.46
C ASN A 414 17.42 10.15 60.84
N SER A 415 17.23 9.11 60.03
CA SER A 415 17.74 7.76 60.27
C SER A 415 19.14 7.56 59.66
N TYR A 416 20.00 6.85 60.37
CA TYR A 416 21.25 6.31 59.83
C TYR A 416 21.09 4.90 59.24
N TYR A 417 19.89 4.32 59.36
CA TYR A 417 19.57 2.98 58.87
C TYR A 417 18.93 3.05 57.49
N TYR A 418 19.38 2.14 56.62
CA TYR A 418 18.88 1.93 55.27
C TYR A 418 18.26 0.54 55.15
N ILE A 419 17.28 0.40 54.26
CA ILE A 419 16.72 -0.89 53.83
C ILE A 419 17.07 -1.11 52.35
N SER A 420 17.36 -2.36 51.98
CA SER A 420 17.48 -2.76 50.57
C SER A 420 16.09 -2.79 49.95
N THR A 421 15.97 -2.32 48.71
CA THR A 421 14.77 -2.46 47.89
C THR A 421 14.76 -3.75 47.08
N ALA A 422 15.74 -4.64 47.25
CA ALA A 422 15.84 -5.89 46.49
C ALA A 422 16.14 -7.09 47.39
N TYR A 423 15.47 -8.21 47.10
CA TYR A 423 15.82 -9.55 47.56
C TYR A 423 16.79 -10.20 46.57
N LEU A 424 17.93 -10.67 47.08
CA LEU A 424 18.89 -11.44 46.29
C LEU A 424 18.64 -12.93 46.52
N SER A 425 18.48 -13.66 45.44
CA SER A 425 18.31 -15.12 45.42
C SER A 425 19.45 -15.76 44.63
N ASP A 426 19.84 -16.98 45.01
CA ASP A 426 20.92 -17.74 44.38
C ASP A 426 22.31 -17.07 44.32
N TYR A 427 22.54 -16.06 45.17
CA TYR A 427 23.82 -15.37 45.31
C TYR A 427 24.98 -16.30 45.73
N ASN A 428 25.99 -16.41 44.89
CA ASN A 428 27.25 -17.08 45.18
C ASN A 428 28.34 -16.05 45.51
N ALA A 429 28.61 -15.84 46.81
CA ALA A 429 29.61 -14.87 47.28
C ALA A 429 31.07 -15.11 46.79
N SER A 430 31.36 -16.25 46.15
CA SER A 430 32.67 -16.53 45.56
C SER A 430 32.81 -16.08 44.11
N GLU A 431 31.70 -15.80 43.44
CA GLU A 431 31.61 -15.44 42.02
C GLU A 431 30.93 -14.08 41.86
N ASP A 432 29.86 -13.83 42.62
CA ASP A 432 29.01 -12.66 42.49
C ASP A 432 29.44 -11.47 43.34
N THR A 433 29.15 -10.29 42.81
CA THR A 433 29.36 -8.99 43.47
C THR A 433 28.03 -8.32 43.79
N VAL A 434 27.97 -7.68 44.96
CA VAL A 434 26.85 -6.80 45.33
C VAL A 434 27.35 -5.37 45.33
N SER A 435 26.71 -4.51 44.56
CA SER A 435 27.00 -3.07 44.56
C SER A 435 25.85 -2.30 45.18
N TYR A 436 26.18 -1.25 45.94
CA TYR A 436 25.22 -0.47 46.71
C TYR A 436 25.08 0.94 46.15
N ARG A 437 23.86 1.39 45.92
CA ARG A 437 23.55 2.78 45.56
C ARG A 437 22.69 3.41 46.66
N TYR A 438 23.17 4.50 47.25
CA TYR A 438 22.48 5.19 48.34
C TYR A 438 21.63 6.34 47.80
N PHE A 439 20.34 6.32 48.08
CA PHE A 439 19.44 7.44 47.81
C PHE A 439 19.15 8.19 49.12
N GLY A 440 19.30 9.52 49.08
CA GLY A 440 19.46 10.42 50.22
C GLY A 440 18.17 10.94 50.82
#